data_AF-A0A7S2H8B6-F1
#
_entry.id   AF-A0A7S2H8B6-F1
#
_cell.length_a   1.000
_cell.length_b   1.000
_cell.length_c   1.000
_cell.angle_alpha   90.00
_cell.angle_beta   90.00
_cell.angle_gamma   90.00
#
_symmetry.space_group_name_H-M   'P 1'
#
loop_
_entity.id
_entity.type
_entity.pdbx_description
1 polymer ?
#
loop_
_entity_poly.entity_id
_entity_poly.type
_entity_poly.pdbx_seq_one_letter_code
_entity_poly.pdbx_strand_id
1 'polypeptide(L)'
;MAHVEEEADEADEEEVEEGAEAARDAEEAGPRARAAERDPDDDELDRDQEMLQQACLPVSGAPLPPSDEPPKDADEYLRQVQWERMHVPEVMDVEVVEKPPRRRRRQGADKCASLLAQFDAPEVPQELGFCEEWAEDVANAFQHMRSRCKEARKLTTAAASSLPASAWQERCVQERPSTALLAAQDFVSINHLIVTAVDAISELHDLLSDGGADSASADAAAEPLGGYSERLELLAER
;
A
#
# COMPACT_ATOMS: atom_id res chain seq x y z
N MET A 1 17.07 14.25 65.18
CA MET A 1 15.79 14.87 64.77
C MET A 1 15.68 14.64 63.28
N ALA A 2 14.76 13.89 62.71
CA ALA A 2 13.74 12.98 63.21
C ALA A 2 13.63 11.86 62.14
N HIS A 3 13.52 10.61 62.59
CA HIS A 3 13.13 9.48 61.73
C HIS A 3 11.67 9.67 61.32
N VAL A 4 11.37 9.53 60.03
CA VAL A 4 10.01 9.27 59.55
C VAL A 4 10.11 8.08 58.61
N GLU A 5 9.83 6.92 59.19
CA GLU A 5 9.45 5.71 58.50
C GLU A 5 7.97 5.87 58.12
N GLU A 6 7.61 5.65 56.85
CA GLU A 6 6.21 5.53 56.43
C GLU A 6 6.04 4.15 55.79
N GLU A 7 5.30 3.33 56.53
CA GLU A 7 4.83 1.99 56.24
C GLU A 7 3.72 1.96 55.18
N ALA A 8 3.68 0.82 54.48
CA ALA A 8 2.50 0.08 54.01
C ALA A 8 1.55 0.74 52.99
N ASP A 9 1.37 0.06 51.86
CA ASP A 9 0.07 -0.60 51.66
C ASP A 9 0.20 -1.85 50.77
N GLU A 10 -0.34 -2.94 51.28
CA GLU A 10 -0.32 -4.31 50.78
C GLU A 10 -1.72 -4.56 50.20
N ALA A 11 -1.87 -4.42 48.89
CA ALA A 11 -3.12 -4.75 48.20
C ALA A 11 -3.00 -6.14 47.56
N ASP A 12 -3.36 -7.11 48.38
CA ASP A 12 -3.98 -8.39 48.03
C ASP A 12 -5.26 -8.12 47.21
N GLU A 13 -5.47 -8.84 46.09
CA GLU A 13 -6.82 -9.14 45.57
C GLU A 13 -6.75 -10.12 44.37
N GLU A 14 -6.88 -11.40 44.75
CA GLU A 14 -7.76 -12.43 44.17
C GLU A 14 -7.63 -12.85 42.70
N GLU A 15 -7.06 -14.05 42.54
CA GLU A 15 -7.33 -15.00 41.46
C GLU A 15 -8.84 -15.30 41.36
N VAL A 16 -9.41 -15.12 40.16
CA VAL A 16 -10.68 -15.76 39.78
C VAL A 16 -10.39 -16.78 38.69
N GLU A 17 -10.15 -18.02 39.15
CA GLU A 17 -10.16 -19.24 38.35
C GLU A 17 -11.62 -19.73 38.18
N GLU A 18 -11.81 -20.55 37.15
CA GLU A 18 -12.97 -21.44 36.90
C GLU A 18 -14.28 -20.87 36.35
N GLY A 19 -14.50 -21.21 35.07
CA GLY A 19 -15.79 -21.22 34.40
C GLY A 19 -15.79 -22.22 33.25
N ALA A 20 -15.49 -23.48 33.54
CA ALA A 20 -15.61 -24.60 32.61
C ALA A 20 -16.97 -25.28 32.75
N GLU A 21 -17.90 -25.05 31.81
CA GLU A 21 -19.02 -25.96 31.50
C GLU A 21 -19.35 -25.79 30.00
N ALA A 22 -18.95 -26.71 29.12
CA ALA A 22 -19.54 -28.02 28.85
C ALA A 22 -20.76 -27.99 27.89
N ALA A 23 -20.47 -28.44 26.66
CA ALA A 23 -21.28 -29.23 25.75
C ALA A 23 -22.55 -28.61 25.13
N ARG A 24 -22.62 -28.64 23.78
CA ARG A 24 -23.46 -29.62 23.04
C ARG A 24 -23.46 -29.38 21.53
N ASP A 25 -23.53 -30.50 20.80
CA ASP A 25 -24.22 -30.71 19.51
C ASP A 25 -23.76 -29.87 18.30
N ALA A 26 -23.56 -30.38 17.09
CA ALA A 26 -23.77 -31.69 16.49
C ALA A 26 -23.02 -31.70 15.14
N GLU A 27 -22.79 -32.91 14.64
CA GLU A 27 -22.34 -33.16 13.28
C GLU A 27 -23.14 -32.40 12.22
N GLU A 28 -22.45 -31.72 11.31
CA GLU A 28 -22.89 -31.62 9.93
C GLU A 28 -21.66 -31.74 9.02
N ALA A 29 -21.33 -32.99 8.68
CA ALA A 29 -20.44 -33.32 7.58
C ALA A 29 -21.15 -32.98 6.25
N GLY A 30 -21.17 -31.69 5.91
CA GLY A 30 -21.56 -31.19 4.60
C GLY A 30 -20.47 -31.49 3.55
N PRO A 31 -20.86 -31.70 2.28
CA PRO A 31 -19.99 -32.28 1.26
C PRO A 31 -18.78 -31.38 1.02
N ARG A 32 -17.59 -31.98 1.02
CA ARG A 32 -16.34 -31.39 0.50
C ARG A 32 -16.64 -30.84 -0.89
N ALA A 33 -16.92 -29.54 -0.97
CA ALA A 33 -16.85 -28.79 -2.19
C ALA A 33 -15.43 -28.97 -2.69
N ARG A 34 -15.27 -29.80 -3.72
CA ARG A 34 -14.10 -29.76 -4.57
C ARG A 34 -13.96 -28.29 -4.95
N ALA A 35 -12.90 -27.65 -4.46
CA ALA A 35 -12.42 -26.43 -5.06
C ALA A 35 -12.16 -26.79 -6.52
N ALA A 36 -13.14 -26.52 -7.37
CA ALA A 36 -12.92 -26.43 -8.79
C ALA A 36 -11.85 -25.33 -8.91
N GLU A 37 -10.67 -25.73 -9.35
CA GLU A 37 -9.65 -24.81 -9.84
C GLU A 37 -10.35 -23.96 -10.90
N ARG A 38 -10.80 -22.77 -10.49
CA ARG A 38 -11.39 -21.78 -11.37
C ARG A 38 -10.20 -21.21 -12.13
N ASP A 39 -10.06 -21.67 -13.36
CA ASP A 39 -9.02 -21.22 -14.28
C ASP A 39 -9.19 -19.69 -14.45
N PRO A 40 -8.19 -18.87 -14.05
CA PRO A 40 -8.30 -17.41 -14.12
C PRO A 40 -8.41 -16.88 -15.55
N ASP A 41 -8.17 -17.71 -16.57
CA ASP A 41 -8.28 -17.36 -17.99
C ASP A 41 -9.74 -17.38 -18.51
N ASP A 42 -10.70 -17.98 -17.79
CA ASP A 42 -12.11 -18.05 -18.24
C ASP A 42 -12.90 -16.77 -17.90
N ASP A 43 -12.47 -16.01 -16.88
CA ASP A 43 -13.11 -14.74 -16.48
C ASP A 43 -12.74 -13.56 -17.41
N GLU A 44 -11.70 -13.68 -18.25
CA GLU A 44 -11.30 -12.62 -19.22
C GLU A 44 -12.16 -12.63 -20.49
N LEU A 45 -12.57 -13.80 -20.98
CA LEU A 45 -13.43 -13.93 -22.15
C LEU A 45 -14.87 -13.44 -21.88
N ASP A 46 -15.37 -13.62 -20.65
CA ASP A 46 -16.70 -13.16 -20.25
C ASP A 46 -16.81 -11.63 -20.14
N ARG A 47 -15.72 -10.94 -19.77
CA ARG A 47 -15.70 -9.46 -19.69
C ARG A 47 -15.83 -8.80 -21.05
N ASP A 48 -15.16 -9.33 -22.07
CA ASP A 48 -15.27 -8.82 -23.43
C ASP A 48 -16.65 -9.09 -24.02
N GLN A 49 -17.30 -10.19 -23.60
CA GLN A 49 -18.65 -10.53 -24.02
C GLN A 49 -19.73 -9.65 -23.35
N GLU A 50 -19.52 -9.21 -22.10
CA GLU A 50 -20.37 -8.21 -21.42
C GLU A 50 -20.25 -6.79 -22.00
N MET A 51 -19.11 -6.45 -22.62
CA MET A 51 -18.93 -5.14 -23.29
C MET A 51 -19.56 -5.07 -24.69
N LEU A 52 -20.01 -6.18 -25.26
CA LEU A 52 -20.77 -6.18 -26.51
C LEU A 52 -22.15 -5.55 -26.24
N GLN A 53 -22.30 -4.28 -26.60
CA GLN A 53 -23.57 -3.56 -26.49
C GLN A 53 -24.67 -4.35 -27.18
N GLN A 54 -25.51 -5.01 -26.38
CA GLN A 54 -26.67 -5.73 -26.88
C GLN A 54 -27.58 -4.73 -27.60
N ALA A 55 -28.06 -5.09 -28.79
CA ALA A 55 -28.93 -4.22 -29.56
C ALA A 55 -30.26 -4.03 -28.81
N CYS A 56 -30.44 -2.86 -28.17
CA CYS A 56 -31.57 -2.62 -27.27
C CYS A 56 -32.91 -2.34 -27.98
N LEU A 57 -32.92 -2.13 -29.31
CA LEU A 57 -34.13 -1.77 -30.06
C LEU A 57 -34.38 -2.76 -31.20
N PRO A 58 -35.57 -3.37 -31.29
CA PRO A 58 -35.93 -4.20 -32.43
C PRO A 58 -36.11 -3.31 -33.67
N VAL A 59 -35.52 -3.73 -34.80
CA VAL A 59 -35.63 -3.04 -36.09
C VAL A 59 -36.33 -3.97 -37.08
N SER A 60 -37.39 -3.48 -37.73
CA SER A 60 -38.23 -4.29 -38.60
C SER A 60 -37.83 -4.14 -40.06
N GLY A 61 -37.14 -5.15 -40.59
CA GLY A 61 -36.84 -5.25 -42.03
C GLY A 61 -35.38 -4.97 -42.38
N ALA A 62 -35.11 -4.92 -43.69
CA ALA A 62 -33.74 -4.82 -44.21
C ALA A 62 -33.17 -3.40 -44.06
N PRO A 63 -31.86 -3.23 -43.82
CA PRO A 63 -31.21 -1.92 -43.81
C PRO A 63 -31.53 -1.10 -45.07
N LEU A 64 -31.71 0.21 -44.92
CA LEU A 64 -32.10 1.13 -46.00
C LEU A 64 -31.01 2.17 -46.26
N PRO A 65 -30.68 2.50 -47.52
CA PRO A 65 -29.77 3.60 -47.80
C PRO A 65 -30.35 4.94 -47.33
N PRO A 66 -29.52 5.92 -46.93
CA PRO A 66 -29.99 7.24 -46.54
C PRO A 66 -30.64 7.94 -47.74
N SER A 67 -31.80 8.56 -47.49
CA SER A 67 -32.53 9.39 -48.44
C SER A 67 -32.23 10.88 -48.23
N ASP A 68 -32.43 11.70 -49.26
CA ASP A 68 -32.34 13.17 -49.13
C ASP A 68 -33.44 13.77 -48.26
N GLU A 69 -34.55 13.04 -48.07
CA GLU A 69 -35.64 13.40 -47.16
C GLU A 69 -35.38 12.86 -45.74
N PRO A 70 -35.80 13.58 -44.68
CA PRO A 70 -35.71 13.09 -43.32
C PRO A 70 -36.57 11.82 -43.14
N PRO A 71 -36.13 10.87 -42.29
CA PRO A 71 -36.86 9.63 -42.05
C PRO A 71 -38.23 9.93 -41.45
N LYS A 72 -39.24 9.19 -41.90
CA LYS A 72 -40.64 9.41 -41.52
C LYS A 72 -40.94 8.84 -40.14
N ASP A 73 -40.29 7.72 -39.81
CA ASP A 73 -40.49 6.96 -38.58
C ASP A 73 -39.15 6.56 -37.93
N ALA A 74 -39.20 6.24 -36.63
CA ALA A 74 -38.02 5.80 -35.88
C ALA A 74 -37.42 4.49 -36.43
N ASP A 75 -38.25 3.57 -36.93
CA ASP A 75 -37.79 2.32 -37.53
C ASP A 75 -37.04 2.56 -38.85
N GLU A 76 -37.53 3.49 -39.69
CA GLU A 76 -36.85 3.89 -40.94
C GLU A 76 -35.48 4.50 -40.64
N TYR A 77 -35.40 5.36 -39.62
CA TYR A 77 -34.14 5.92 -39.14
C TYR A 77 -33.16 4.84 -38.66
N LEU A 78 -33.61 3.90 -37.84
CA LEU A 78 -32.74 2.82 -37.35
C LEU A 78 -32.24 1.92 -38.49
N ARG A 79 -33.06 1.68 -39.53
CA ARG A 79 -32.65 0.95 -40.73
C ARG A 79 -31.62 1.72 -41.56
N GLN A 80 -31.71 3.05 -41.59
CA GLN A 80 -30.68 3.91 -42.20
C GLN A 80 -29.36 3.84 -41.42
N VAL A 81 -29.41 3.93 -40.09
CA VAL A 81 -28.21 3.80 -39.23
C VAL A 81 -27.56 2.42 -39.38
N GLN A 82 -28.35 1.35 -39.46
CA GLN A 82 -27.83 0.01 -39.74
C GLN A 82 -27.12 -0.06 -41.09
N TRP A 83 -27.67 0.60 -42.11
CA TRP A 83 -27.04 0.66 -43.43
C TRP A 83 -25.73 1.46 -43.38
N GLU A 84 -25.72 2.62 -42.74
CA GLU A 84 -24.51 3.45 -42.58
C GLU A 84 -23.40 2.68 -41.85
N ARG A 85 -23.72 1.98 -40.76
CA ARG A 85 -22.76 1.17 -40.00
C ARG A 85 -22.08 0.11 -40.88
N MET A 86 -22.81 -0.53 -41.80
CA MET A 86 -22.22 -1.51 -42.72
C MET A 86 -21.23 -0.89 -43.72
N HIS A 87 -21.28 0.43 -43.92
CA HIS A 87 -20.45 1.16 -44.88
C HIS A 87 -19.34 2.00 -44.21
N VAL A 88 -19.27 2.00 -42.88
CA VAL A 88 -18.20 2.64 -42.10
C VAL A 88 -17.19 1.56 -41.68
N PRO A 89 -15.87 1.79 -41.83
CA PRO A 89 -14.86 0.86 -41.35
C PRO A 89 -15.00 0.62 -39.84
N GLU A 90 -14.93 -0.64 -39.42
CA GLU A 90 -15.04 -1.03 -38.00
C GLU A 90 -13.91 -0.46 -37.15
N VAL A 91 -12.71 -0.36 -37.73
CA VAL A 91 -11.54 0.24 -37.11
C VAL A 91 -10.99 1.31 -38.06
N MET A 92 -10.79 2.52 -37.53
CA MET A 92 -10.12 3.60 -38.23
C MET A 92 -8.85 3.98 -37.48
N ASP A 93 -7.69 3.69 -38.08
CA ASP A 93 -6.42 4.16 -37.58
C ASP A 93 -6.27 5.65 -37.93
N VAL A 94 -6.31 6.50 -36.91
CA VAL A 94 -6.12 7.95 -37.08
C VAL A 94 -4.69 8.28 -36.71
N GLU A 95 -3.90 8.73 -37.68
CA GLU A 95 -2.58 9.29 -37.43
C GLU A 95 -2.72 10.65 -36.72
N VAL A 96 -2.72 10.61 -35.39
CA VAL A 96 -2.74 11.82 -34.57
C VAL A 96 -1.34 12.40 -34.58
N VAL A 97 -1.13 13.45 -35.38
CA VAL A 97 0.08 14.28 -35.28
C VAL A 97 0.02 15.00 -33.93
N GLU A 98 0.62 14.39 -32.91
CA GLU A 98 0.68 14.98 -31.58
C GLU A 98 1.35 16.34 -31.65
N LYS A 99 0.60 17.37 -31.28
CA LYS A 99 1.12 18.72 -31.11
C LYS A 99 2.30 18.63 -30.14
N PRO A 100 3.52 19.03 -30.53
CA PRO A 100 4.70 18.80 -29.73
C PRO A 100 4.50 19.43 -28.34
N PRO A 101 4.69 18.65 -27.25
CA PRO A 101 4.46 19.15 -25.91
C PRO A 101 5.37 20.35 -25.67
N ARG A 102 4.80 21.44 -25.11
CA ARG A 102 5.55 22.64 -24.71
C ARG A 102 6.67 22.21 -23.76
N ARG A 103 7.89 22.13 -24.30
CA ARG A 103 9.10 21.72 -23.58
C ARG A 103 9.36 22.67 -22.40
N ARG A 104 9.01 22.25 -21.18
CA ARG A 104 9.81 22.63 -20.00
C ARG A 104 11.08 21.80 -20.06
N ARG A 105 12.25 22.45 -20.09
CA ARG A 105 13.56 21.79 -19.99
C ARG A 105 13.56 20.89 -18.74
N ARG A 106 13.50 19.58 -18.94
CA ARG A 106 14.02 18.57 -18.02
C ARG A 106 14.95 17.68 -18.86
N GLN A 107 16.20 17.60 -18.44
CA GLN A 107 17.21 16.67 -18.96
C GLN A 107 16.80 15.23 -18.58
N GLY A 108 17.07 14.26 -19.47
CA GLY A 108 16.73 12.82 -19.38
C GLY A 108 15.25 12.54 -19.70
N ALA A 109 14.79 11.88 -20.77
CA ALA A 109 15.12 10.53 -21.29
C ALA A 109 15.22 9.55 -20.11
N ASP A 110 14.13 8.90 -19.66
CA ASP A 110 13.24 8.02 -20.43
C ASP A 110 11.76 8.15 -20.01
N LYS A 111 10.88 8.39 -20.99
CA LYS A 111 9.46 8.71 -20.75
C LYS A 111 8.57 7.54 -21.14
N CYS A 112 8.58 6.50 -20.32
CA CYS A 112 7.43 5.62 -20.04
C CYS A 112 7.68 4.66 -18.87
N ALA A 113 8.77 4.83 -18.12
CA ALA A 113 8.95 4.18 -16.84
C ALA A 113 8.05 4.89 -15.81
N SER A 114 7.11 4.14 -15.24
CA SER A 114 6.46 4.46 -13.95
C SER A 114 7.50 5.07 -13.00
N LEU A 115 7.11 6.00 -12.11
CA LEU A 115 8.02 6.50 -11.07
C LEU A 115 8.70 5.36 -10.29
N LEU A 116 8.05 4.19 -10.22
CA LEU A 116 8.59 2.97 -9.62
C LEU A 116 9.72 2.32 -10.43
N ALA A 117 9.73 2.47 -11.76
CA ALA A 117 10.79 1.97 -12.64
C ALA A 117 12.02 2.90 -12.67
N GLN A 118 12.02 3.98 -11.87
CA GLN A 118 13.22 4.80 -11.63
C GLN A 118 14.03 4.31 -10.42
N PHE A 119 13.47 3.40 -9.63
CA PHE A 119 14.14 2.80 -8.48
C PHE A 119 14.63 1.41 -8.88
N ASP A 120 15.77 1.35 -9.55
CA ASP A 120 16.52 0.10 -9.58
C ASP A 120 17.00 -0.17 -8.15
N ALA A 121 16.60 -1.32 -7.60
CA ALA A 121 17.14 -1.76 -6.32
C ALA A 121 18.66 -1.84 -6.46
N PRO A 122 19.45 -1.15 -5.62
CA PRO A 122 20.89 -1.20 -5.72
C PRO A 122 21.34 -2.67 -5.64
N GLU A 123 22.31 -3.06 -6.45
CA GLU A 123 22.89 -4.40 -6.40
C GLU A 123 23.43 -4.64 -4.99
N VAL A 124 22.71 -5.44 -4.20
CA VAL A 124 23.15 -5.84 -2.87
C VAL A 124 24.32 -6.80 -3.08
N PRO A 125 25.51 -6.53 -2.49
CA PRO A 125 26.64 -7.46 -2.57
C PRO A 125 26.20 -8.86 -2.17
N GLN A 126 26.62 -9.91 -2.90
CA GLN A 126 26.20 -11.29 -2.64
C GLN A 126 26.51 -11.73 -1.20
N GLU A 127 27.56 -11.16 -0.60
CA GLU A 127 27.98 -11.39 0.78
C GLU A 127 26.96 -10.87 1.82
N LEU A 128 26.14 -9.89 1.44
CA LEU A 128 25.05 -9.31 2.23
C LEU A 128 23.66 -9.81 1.77
N GLY A 129 23.63 -10.77 0.85
CA GLY A 129 22.39 -11.41 0.41
C GLY A 129 21.69 -12.12 1.57
N PHE A 130 20.36 -12.17 1.52
CA PHE A 130 19.56 -12.95 2.45
C PHE A 130 19.24 -14.34 1.87
N CYS A 131 19.03 -15.34 2.73
CA CYS A 131 18.50 -16.63 2.31
C CYS A 131 16.97 -16.56 2.17
N GLU A 132 16.40 -17.45 1.33
CA GLU A 132 14.96 -17.51 1.07
C GLU A 132 14.16 -17.78 2.35
N GLU A 133 14.65 -18.69 3.20
CA GLU A 133 14.01 -19.04 4.49
C GLU A 133 13.83 -17.81 5.39
N TRP A 134 14.87 -16.96 5.49
CA TRP A 134 14.78 -15.73 6.27
C TRP A 134 13.79 -14.73 5.68
N ALA A 135 13.72 -14.62 4.35
CA ALA A 135 12.77 -13.74 3.69
C ALA A 135 11.32 -14.19 3.94
N GLU A 136 11.06 -15.49 3.91
CA GLU A 136 9.76 -16.07 4.27
C GLU A 136 9.40 -15.79 5.73
N ASP A 137 10.33 -15.98 6.67
CA ASP A 137 10.13 -15.69 8.09
C ASP A 137 9.80 -14.20 8.33
N VAL A 138 10.54 -13.30 7.67
CA VAL A 138 10.27 -11.85 7.76
C VAL A 138 8.92 -11.50 7.16
N ALA A 139 8.56 -12.09 6.01
CA ALA A 139 7.26 -11.87 5.39
C ALA A 139 6.11 -12.36 6.30
N ASN A 140 6.25 -13.54 6.91
CA ASN A 140 5.29 -14.11 7.85
C ASN A 140 5.15 -13.25 9.12
N ALA A 141 6.27 -12.82 9.71
CA ALA A 141 6.28 -11.92 10.85
C ALA A 141 5.59 -10.59 10.53
N PHE A 142 5.83 -10.04 9.33
CA PHE A 142 5.18 -8.82 8.87
C PHE A 142 3.67 -9.00 8.67
N GLN A 143 3.23 -10.09 8.04
CA GLN A 143 1.81 -10.42 7.87
C GLN A 143 1.10 -10.58 9.23
N HIS A 144 1.76 -11.25 10.18
CA HIS A 144 1.27 -11.40 11.54
C HIS A 144 1.10 -10.04 12.23
N MET A 145 2.10 -9.16 12.14
CA MET A 145 2.03 -7.80 12.68
C MET A 145 0.89 -6.99 12.04
N ARG A 146 0.71 -7.05 10.72
CA ARG A 146 -0.41 -6.38 10.03
C ARG A 146 -1.76 -6.89 10.51
N SER A 147 -1.88 -8.19 10.76
CA SER A 147 -3.10 -8.80 11.29
C SER A 147 -3.42 -8.27 12.69
N ARG A 148 -2.43 -8.18 13.58
CA ARG A 148 -2.57 -7.58 14.91
C ARG A 148 -2.99 -6.10 14.85
N CYS A 149 -2.40 -5.31 13.94
CA CYS A 149 -2.80 -3.92 13.75
C CYS A 149 -4.25 -3.80 13.24
N LYS A 150 -4.68 -4.71 12.35
CA LYS A 150 -6.05 -4.77 11.84
C LYS A 150 -7.05 -5.12 12.95
N GLU A 151 -6.70 -6.04 13.85
CA GLU A 151 -7.52 -6.39 15.02
C GLU A 151 -7.60 -5.23 16.02
N ALA A 152 -6.47 -4.61 16.35
CA ALA A 152 -6.43 -3.44 17.22
C ALA A 152 -7.28 -2.27 16.68
N ARG A 153 -7.28 -2.06 15.35
CA ARG A 153 -8.18 -1.10 14.69
C ARG A 153 -9.65 -1.40 14.87
N LYS A 154 -10.05 -2.68 14.85
CA LYS A 154 -11.44 -3.08 15.09
C LYS A 154 -11.87 -2.84 16.54
N LEU A 155 -10.95 -3.02 17.48
CA LEU A 155 -11.20 -2.78 18.91
C LEU A 155 -11.25 -1.29 19.26
N THR A 156 -10.61 -0.45 18.45
CA THR A 156 -10.59 0.99 18.64
C THR A 156 -11.89 1.59 18.07
N THR A 157 -12.76 2.09 18.95
CA THR A 157 -14.00 2.78 18.56
C THR A 157 -13.79 4.27 18.26
N ALA A 158 -12.61 4.80 18.60
CA ALA A 158 -12.25 6.18 18.35
C ALA A 158 -12.01 6.42 16.84
N ALA A 159 -12.39 7.61 16.37
CA ALA A 159 -12.06 8.05 15.02
C ALA A 159 -10.52 8.08 14.85
N ALA A 160 -10.04 7.65 13.68
CA ALA A 160 -8.62 7.71 13.37
C ALA A 160 -8.12 9.14 13.51
N SER A 161 -7.01 9.32 14.22
CA SER A 161 -6.34 10.60 14.40
C SER A 161 -5.21 10.76 13.37
N SER A 162 -4.86 12.01 13.06
CA SER A 162 -3.72 12.31 12.18
C SER A 162 -2.68 13.12 12.94
N LEU A 163 -1.50 12.53 13.16
CA LEU A 163 -0.33 13.26 13.63
C LEU A 163 0.41 13.94 12.45
N PRO A 164 0.84 15.21 12.60
CA PRO A 164 1.72 15.87 11.63
C PRO A 164 3.14 15.28 11.69
N ALA A 165 3.93 15.51 10.63
CA ALA A 165 5.29 14.98 10.52
C ALA A 165 6.21 15.41 11.68
N SER A 166 6.14 16.66 12.15
CA SER A 166 6.94 17.13 13.28
C SER A 166 6.64 16.38 14.58
N ALA A 167 5.37 16.05 14.83
CA ALA A 167 4.98 15.26 16.01
C ALA A 167 5.48 13.82 15.92
N TRP A 168 5.58 13.26 14.69
CA TRP A 168 6.21 11.96 14.50
C TRP A 168 7.70 12.00 14.76
N GLN A 169 8.39 13.04 14.32
CA GLN A 169 9.83 13.21 14.56
C GLN A 169 10.14 13.24 16.07
N GLU A 170 9.45 14.10 16.82
CA GLU A 170 9.58 14.18 18.28
C GLU A 170 9.28 12.82 18.95
N ARG A 171 8.21 12.15 18.53
CA ARG A 171 7.84 10.85 19.11
C ARG A 171 8.83 9.75 18.80
N CYS A 172 9.37 9.69 17.58
CA CYS A 172 10.34 8.64 17.22
C CYS A 172 11.65 8.77 18.00
N VAL A 173 12.01 9.98 18.44
CA VAL A 173 13.14 10.21 19.33
C VAL A 173 12.83 9.73 20.76
N GLN A 174 11.61 10.00 21.24
CA GLN A 174 11.23 9.71 22.63
C GLN A 174 10.91 8.23 22.86
N GLU A 175 10.11 7.63 21.98
CA GLU A 175 9.52 6.32 22.22
C GLU A 175 9.35 5.51 20.93
N ARG A 176 9.45 4.19 21.06
CA ARG A 176 9.13 3.28 19.96
C ARG A 176 7.61 3.28 19.71
N PRO A 177 7.14 3.45 18.46
CA PRO A 177 5.71 3.45 18.17
C PRO A 177 5.07 2.10 18.53
N SER A 178 4.02 2.16 19.35
CA SER A 178 3.27 0.97 19.78
C SER A 178 2.24 0.55 18.72
N THR A 179 1.83 -0.72 18.75
CA THR A 179 0.77 -1.25 17.86
C THR A 179 -0.57 -0.53 18.07
N ALA A 180 -0.89 -0.19 19.32
CA ALA A 180 -2.09 0.58 19.67
C ALA A 180 -2.04 1.99 19.07
N LEU A 181 -0.87 2.65 19.14
CA LEU A 181 -0.67 3.95 18.51
C LEU A 181 -0.88 3.85 17.00
N LEU A 182 -0.18 2.95 16.32
CA LEU A 182 -0.27 2.77 14.86
C LEU A 182 -1.68 2.37 14.39
N ALA A 183 -2.42 1.64 15.21
CA ALA A 183 -3.81 1.30 14.94
C ALA A 183 -4.72 2.55 14.95
N ALA A 184 -4.47 3.50 15.86
CA ALA A 184 -5.27 4.72 16.01
C ALA A 184 -4.97 5.82 14.98
N GLN A 185 -3.98 5.64 14.10
CA GLN A 185 -3.58 6.61 13.09
C GLN A 185 -4.22 6.36 11.74
N ASP A 186 -4.52 7.44 11.03
CA ASP A 186 -5.02 7.40 9.66
C ASP A 186 -3.91 7.13 8.63
N PHE A 187 -4.29 6.94 7.37
CA PHE A 187 -3.34 6.64 6.29
C PHE A 187 -2.33 7.78 6.06
N VAL A 188 -2.77 9.03 6.19
CA VAL A 188 -1.92 10.22 5.96
C VAL A 188 -0.82 10.29 7.02
N SER A 189 -1.19 10.10 8.29
CA SER A 189 -0.25 10.10 9.39
C SER A 189 0.75 8.95 9.32
N ILE A 190 0.33 7.76 8.87
CA ILE A 190 1.27 6.65 8.63
C ILE A 190 2.26 7.01 7.50
N ASN A 191 1.83 7.71 6.45
CA ASN A 191 2.75 8.20 5.43
C ASN A 191 3.74 9.23 5.98
N HIS A 192 3.28 10.16 6.84
CA HIS A 192 4.20 11.09 7.52
C HIS A 192 5.26 10.35 8.33
N LEU A 193 4.87 9.32 9.09
CA LEU A 193 5.82 8.48 9.83
C LEU A 193 6.86 7.83 8.90
N ILE A 194 6.44 7.28 7.76
CA ILE A 194 7.36 6.65 6.80
C ILE A 194 8.34 7.68 6.24
N VAL A 195 7.86 8.85 5.84
CA VAL A 195 8.70 9.94 5.32
C VAL A 195 9.72 10.36 6.39
N THR A 196 9.27 10.64 7.62
CA THR A 196 10.16 11.01 8.72
C THR A 196 11.21 9.93 9.02
N ALA A 197 10.84 8.65 8.96
CA ALA A 197 11.79 7.56 9.15
C ALA A 197 12.84 7.48 8.02
N VAL A 198 12.41 7.68 6.76
CA VAL A 198 13.33 7.70 5.61
C VAL A 198 14.26 8.92 5.66
N ASP A 199 13.74 10.09 6.03
CA ASP A 199 14.53 11.31 6.20
C ASP A 199 15.60 11.09 7.28
N ALA A 200 15.24 10.55 8.44
CA ALA A 200 16.19 10.25 9.52
C ALA A 200 17.28 9.23 9.11
N ILE A 201 16.92 8.19 8.34
CA ILE A 201 17.88 7.22 7.80
C ILE A 201 18.82 7.91 6.79
N SER A 202 18.29 8.80 5.96
CA SER A 202 19.06 9.53 4.95
C SER A 202 20.05 10.51 5.61
N GLU A 203 19.60 11.26 6.62
CA GLU A 203 20.46 12.14 7.43
C GLU A 203 21.59 11.36 8.12
N LEU A 204 21.26 10.20 8.70
CA LEU A 204 22.27 9.33 9.31
C LEU A 204 23.29 8.83 8.28
N HIS A 205 22.82 8.43 7.09
CA HIS A 205 23.68 7.99 6.00
C HIS A 205 24.63 9.10 5.53
N ASP A 206 24.13 10.34 5.40
CA ASP A 206 24.93 11.50 5.01
C ASP A 206 26.00 11.82 6.07
N LEU A 207 25.63 11.78 7.36
CA LEU A 207 26.57 11.97 8.47
C LEU A 207 27.68 10.91 8.50
N LEU A 208 27.35 9.65 8.21
CA LEU A 208 28.32 8.56 8.13
C LEU A 208 29.23 8.67 6.90
N SER A 209 28.70 9.19 5.79
CA SER A 209 29.44 9.39 4.54
C SER A 209 30.43 10.56 4.64
N ASP A 210 30.00 11.68 5.24
CA ASP A 210 30.84 12.87 5.40
C ASP A 210 31.92 12.70 6.49
N GLY A 211 31.62 11.96 7.55
CA GLY A 211 32.58 11.65 8.63
C GLY A 211 33.76 10.76 8.22
N GLY A 212 33.68 10.11 7.06
CA GLY A 212 34.74 9.28 6.51
C GLY A 212 35.90 10.06 5.85
N ALA A 213 35.73 11.35 5.55
CA ALA A 213 36.73 12.11 4.81
C ALA A 213 37.81 12.77 5.69
N ASP A 214 37.52 13.07 6.96
CA ASP A 214 38.42 13.84 7.85
C ASP A 214 39.08 13.01 8.98
N SER A 215 38.77 11.71 9.11
CA SER A 215 39.34 10.85 10.17
C SER A 215 40.53 9.99 9.72
N ALA A 216 41.37 10.50 8.81
CA ALA A 216 42.70 9.94 8.51
C ALA A 216 43.73 10.27 9.61
N SER A 217 43.34 10.16 10.89
CA SER A 217 44.24 10.12 12.04
C SER A 217 44.04 8.77 12.72
N ALA A 218 44.69 7.76 12.16
CA ALA A 218 44.79 6.42 12.68
C ALA A 218 45.56 6.41 14.01
N ASP A 219 44.86 6.48 15.14
CA ASP A 219 45.19 5.75 16.37
C ASP A 219 44.13 6.01 17.46
N ALA A 220 43.01 5.28 17.43
CA ALA A 220 42.19 5.14 18.63
C ALA A 220 41.37 3.85 18.53
N ALA A 221 41.64 3.00 19.50
CA ALA A 221 41.05 1.69 19.72
C ALA A 221 39.52 1.66 19.62
N ALA A 222 39.03 0.50 19.20
CA ALA A 222 37.65 0.05 19.25
C ALA A 222 36.94 0.46 20.54
N GLU A 223 36.16 1.53 20.48
CA GLU A 223 35.12 1.80 21.46
C GLU A 223 33.84 1.04 21.06
N PRO A 224 33.14 0.43 22.03
CA PRO A 224 31.93 -0.34 21.78
C PRO A 224 30.80 0.59 21.30
N LEU A 225 29.86 0.01 20.54
CA LEU A 225 28.69 0.61 19.86
C LEU A 225 27.69 1.40 20.74
N GLY A 226 28.10 1.95 21.90
CA GLY A 226 27.27 2.74 22.81
C GLY A 226 26.99 4.19 22.38
N GLY A 227 27.71 4.71 21.38
CA GLY A 227 27.60 6.12 20.95
C GLY A 227 26.40 6.47 20.05
N TYR A 228 25.56 5.50 19.67
CA TYR A 228 24.39 5.79 18.83
C TYR A 228 23.29 6.55 19.58
N SER A 229 23.19 6.39 20.90
CA SER A 229 22.21 7.11 21.72
C SER A 229 22.55 8.61 21.83
N GLU A 230 23.81 8.94 22.14
CA GLU A 230 24.26 10.34 22.26
C GLU A 230 24.19 11.11 20.92
N ARG A 231 24.40 10.42 19.79
CA ARG A 231 24.26 11.06 18.47
C ARG A 231 22.81 11.35 18.08
N LEU A 232 21.85 10.55 18.54
CA LEU A 232 20.43 10.83 18.35
C LEU A 232 19.95 11.98 19.23
N GLU A 233 20.49 12.11 20.44
CA GLU A 233 20.20 13.26 21.33
C GLU A 233 20.70 14.58 20.71
N LEU A 234 21.88 14.60 20.09
CA LEU A 234 22.40 15.79 19.39
C LEU A 234 21.57 16.22 18.17
N LEU A 235 20.85 15.30 17.54
CA LEU A 235 19.91 15.63 16.46
C LEU A 235 18.57 16.17 16.98
N ALA A 236 18.17 15.79 18.19
CA ALA A 236 16.95 16.29 18.83
C ALA A 236 17.09 17.73 19.38
N GLU A 237 18.33 18.21 19.56
CA GLU A 237 18.63 19.56 20.05
C GLU A 237 18.77 20.62 18.92
N ARG A 238 18.62 20.24 17.65
CA ARG A 238 18.66 21.15 16.49
C ARG A 238 17.29 21.40 15.89
#